data_AF-A0A3L7SBY8-F1
#
_entry.id   AF-A0A3L7SBY8-F1
#
_cell.length_a   1.000
_cell.length_b   1.000
_cell.length_c   1.000
_cell.angle_alpha   90.00
_cell.angle_beta   90.00
_cell.angle_gamma   90.00
#
_symmetry.space_group_name_H-M   'P 1'
#
loop_
_entity.id
_entity.type
_entity.pdbx_description
1 polymer ?
#
loop_
_entity_poly.entity_id
_entity_poly.type
_entity_poly.pdbx_seq_one_letter_code
_entity_poly.pdbx_strand_id
1 'polypeptide(L)'
;DSPTRIDATGNDLGHESFPTRCTVTFEFAAKGKRGPVKLIFYSGENNHPPNEVTQGPVDTTGCLIVGSEGTLSAGLWNTDCNVRLKGSNEFRGADQPEVAKIPKTQPRIDTETLKWDPAKAAKGQRPRWSKVNNSHMFEWVLACAGDAKTYSPFEIGARVTEIGMLGVLALRLQKPILWDAENRQATGLPEADAIIDPTPSTNAYSPR
;
A
#
# COMPACT_ATOMS: atom_id res chain seq x y z
N ASP A 1 6.35 -8.57 -6.32
CA ASP A 1 7.08 -8.97 -5.11
C ASP A 1 5.99 -9.45 -4.19
N SER A 2 6.08 -10.66 -3.69
CA SER A 2 4.96 -11.34 -3.06
C SER A 2 5.40 -11.88 -1.70
N PRO A 3 4.50 -11.92 -0.71
CA PRO A 3 4.83 -12.47 0.59
C PRO A 3 5.12 -13.96 0.46
N THR A 4 6.06 -14.47 1.25
CA THR A 4 6.36 -15.90 1.37
C THR A 4 5.58 -16.54 2.51
N ARG A 5 5.20 -15.75 3.52
CA ARG A 5 4.41 -16.18 4.66
C ARG A 5 3.42 -15.11 5.07
N ILE A 6 2.19 -15.51 5.37
CA ILE A 6 1.14 -14.66 5.90
C ILE A 6 0.59 -15.29 7.17
N ASP A 7 0.55 -14.53 8.25
CA ASP A 7 -0.06 -14.92 9.52
C ASP A 7 -1.15 -13.90 9.89
N ALA A 8 -2.26 -14.37 10.45
CA ALA A 8 -3.32 -13.51 10.94
C ALA A 8 -3.77 -13.95 12.33
N THR A 9 -3.90 -12.99 13.24
CA THR A 9 -4.43 -13.18 14.60
C THR A 9 -5.45 -12.09 14.91
N GLY A 10 -6.33 -12.31 15.88
CA GLY A 10 -7.38 -11.35 16.18
C GLY A 10 -8.57 -11.94 16.92
N ASN A 11 -9.67 -11.18 16.92
CA ASN A 11 -10.95 -11.52 17.51
C ASN A 11 -12.01 -11.58 16.41
N ASP A 12 -12.98 -12.48 16.55
CA ASP A 12 -14.10 -12.65 15.61
C ASP A 12 -13.63 -12.86 14.15
N LEU A 13 -12.58 -13.68 13.99
CA LEU A 13 -12.03 -14.04 12.68
C LEU A 13 -12.91 -15.09 11.98
N GLY A 14 -12.70 -15.29 10.68
CA GLY A 14 -13.27 -16.41 9.92
C GLY A 14 -14.71 -16.24 9.42
N HIS A 15 -15.40 -15.16 9.80
CA HIS A 15 -16.71 -14.81 9.25
C HIS A 15 -16.60 -14.21 7.84
N GLU A 16 -17.68 -14.25 7.06
CA GLU A 16 -17.81 -13.50 5.78
C GLU A 16 -18.06 -12.00 6.06
N SER A 17 -17.31 -11.42 7.00
CA SER A 17 -17.37 -10.04 7.45
C SER A 17 -16.01 -9.62 8.02
N PHE A 18 -15.82 -8.31 8.23
CA PHE A 18 -14.61 -7.79 8.86
C PHE A 18 -14.51 -8.24 10.34
N PRO A 19 -13.30 -8.52 10.84
CA PRO A 19 -13.10 -8.85 12.24
C PRO A 19 -13.23 -7.61 13.13
N THR A 20 -13.60 -7.80 14.40
CA THR A 20 -13.60 -6.72 15.40
C THR A 20 -12.19 -6.15 15.61
N ARG A 21 -11.18 -7.03 15.57
CA ARG A 21 -9.76 -6.69 15.71
C ARG A 21 -8.91 -7.72 14.99
N CYS A 22 -7.92 -7.29 14.23
CA CYS A 22 -6.95 -8.20 13.63
C CYS A 22 -5.55 -7.61 13.48
N THR A 23 -4.57 -8.49 13.54
CA THR A 23 -3.18 -8.23 13.18
C THR A 23 -2.79 -9.21 12.08
N VAL A 24 -2.42 -8.68 10.92
CA VAL A 24 -2.01 -9.47 9.76
C VAL A 24 -0.53 -9.18 9.49
N THR A 25 0.30 -10.21 9.52
CA THR A 25 1.73 -10.13 9.25
C THR A 25 2.05 -10.76 7.91
N PHE A 26 2.70 -10.00 7.04
CA PHE A 26 3.23 -10.46 5.77
C PHE A 26 4.75 -10.45 5.83
N GLU A 27 5.37 -11.60 5.57
CA GLU A 27 6.81 -11.72 5.45
C GLU A 27 7.20 -11.81 3.98
N PHE A 28 8.13 -10.96 3.58
CA PHE A 28 8.73 -10.94 2.26
C PHE A 28 10.18 -11.37 2.36
N ALA A 29 10.60 -12.32 1.53
CA ALA A 29 11.99 -12.72 1.44
C ALA A 29 12.90 -11.54 1.05
N ALA A 30 14.19 -11.70 1.36
CA ALA A 30 15.23 -10.82 0.83
C ALA A 30 15.23 -10.85 -0.70
N LYS A 31 15.48 -9.71 -1.33
CA LYS A 31 15.49 -9.58 -2.79
C LYS A 31 16.57 -8.62 -3.26
N GLY A 32 17.55 -9.13 -4.01
CA GLY A 32 18.69 -8.34 -4.44
C GLY A 32 19.41 -7.71 -3.25
N LYS A 33 19.50 -6.37 -3.21
CA LYS A 33 20.08 -5.63 -2.08
C LYS A 33 19.08 -5.32 -0.95
N ARG A 34 17.79 -5.59 -1.14
CA ARG A 34 16.76 -5.40 -0.11
C ARG A 34 16.78 -6.62 0.82
N GLY A 35 17.03 -6.41 2.12
CA GLY A 35 16.85 -7.45 3.14
C GLY A 35 15.40 -7.95 3.24
N PRO A 36 15.12 -8.97 4.07
CA PRO A 36 13.74 -9.41 4.29
C PRO A 36 12.90 -8.26 4.87
N VAL A 37 11.62 -8.22 4.52
CA VAL A 37 10.70 -7.17 4.95
C VAL A 37 9.51 -7.80 5.66
N LYS A 38 9.09 -7.19 6.76
CA LYS A 38 7.84 -7.52 7.44
C LYS A 38 6.89 -6.34 7.31
N LEU A 39 5.72 -6.60 6.73
CA LEU A 39 4.59 -5.66 6.72
C LEU A 39 3.57 -6.17 7.73
N ILE A 40 3.19 -5.33 8.69
CA ILE A 40 2.21 -5.69 9.71
C ILE A 40 1.06 -4.70 9.65
N PHE A 41 -0.13 -5.23 9.43
CA PHE A 41 -1.37 -4.46 9.48
C PHE A 41 -2.02 -4.65 10.84
N TYR A 42 -2.26 -3.55 11.55
CA TYR A 42 -2.97 -3.54 12.83
C TYR A 42 -4.32 -2.87 12.61
N SER A 43 -5.39 -3.53 13.05
CA SER A 43 -6.76 -3.01 12.97
C SER A 43 -7.56 -3.38 14.22
N GLY A 44 -8.50 -2.52 14.60
CA GLY A 44 -9.34 -2.65 15.79
C GLY A 44 -8.82 -1.87 17.00
N GLU A 45 -9.69 -1.68 17.99
CA GLU A 45 -9.36 -0.90 19.20
C GLU A 45 -8.21 -1.50 19.99
N ASN A 46 -7.35 -0.63 20.55
CA ASN A 46 -6.19 -0.99 21.35
C ASN A 46 -5.26 -2.01 20.66
N ASN A 47 -5.18 -1.96 19.33
CA ASN A 47 -4.30 -2.80 18.52
C ASN A 47 -3.29 -1.93 17.77
N HIS A 48 -2.11 -1.76 18.34
CA HIS A 48 -1.10 -0.85 17.82
C HIS A 48 0.24 -1.57 17.64
N PRO A 49 1.11 -1.06 16.75
CA PRO A 49 2.50 -1.51 16.71
C PRO A 49 3.19 -1.31 18.07
N PRO A 50 4.30 -2.03 18.35
CA PRO A 50 5.03 -1.88 19.60
C PRO A 50 5.41 -0.43 19.91
N ASN A 51 5.35 -0.04 21.18
CA ASN A 51 5.63 1.33 21.63
C ASN A 51 6.99 1.86 21.15
N GLU A 52 8.00 1.00 21.03
CA GLU A 52 9.35 1.33 20.56
C GLU A 52 9.35 1.97 19.15
N VAL A 53 8.40 1.57 18.29
CA VAL A 53 8.28 2.09 16.93
C VAL A 53 7.21 3.17 16.80
N THR A 54 6.27 3.29 17.74
CA THR A 54 5.18 4.28 17.74
C THR A 54 5.46 5.56 18.55
N GLN A 55 6.71 5.79 19.02
CA GLN A 55 7.12 7.07 19.64
C GLN A 55 7.16 8.25 18.64
N GLY A 56 6.09 8.46 17.86
CA GLY A 56 6.01 9.41 16.76
C GLY A 56 4.58 9.90 16.50
N PRO A 57 4.36 10.68 15.42
CA PRO A 57 3.09 11.38 15.16
C PRO A 57 2.00 10.47 14.58
N VAL A 58 2.17 9.15 14.61
CA VAL A 58 1.13 8.22 14.14
C VAL A 58 0.21 7.96 15.31
N ASP A 59 -0.94 8.64 15.26
CA ASP A 59 -2.02 8.50 16.23
C ASP A 59 -2.86 7.24 15.90
N THR A 60 -4.17 7.37 15.73
CA THR A 60 -5.08 6.24 15.50
C THR A 60 -4.96 5.60 14.10
N THR A 61 -4.51 6.34 13.08
CA THR A 61 -4.39 5.83 11.71
C THR A 61 -3.15 6.38 11.00
N GLY A 62 -2.42 5.51 10.31
CA GLY A 62 -1.28 5.88 9.49
C GLY A 62 -0.40 4.68 9.19
N CYS A 63 0.82 4.94 8.74
CA CYS A 63 1.83 3.90 8.54
C CYS A 63 3.21 4.35 9.03
N LEU A 64 4.02 3.35 9.36
CA LEU A 64 5.41 3.51 9.77
C LEU A 64 6.29 2.66 8.85
N ILE A 65 7.39 3.22 8.39
CA ILE A 65 8.46 2.50 7.70
C ILE A 65 9.70 2.58 8.58
N VAL A 66 10.04 1.47 9.23
CA VAL A 66 11.15 1.39 10.19
C VAL A 66 12.37 0.81 9.49
N GLY A 67 13.46 1.58 9.43
CA GLY A 67 14.74 1.18 8.85
C GLY A 67 15.92 1.42 9.79
N SER A 68 17.12 1.01 9.36
CA SER A 68 18.34 1.12 10.18
C SER A 68 18.83 2.55 10.39
N GLU A 69 18.51 3.45 9.44
CA GLU A 69 18.91 4.86 9.46
C GLU A 69 17.82 5.81 9.96
N GLY A 70 16.65 5.26 10.31
CA GLY A 70 15.54 6.06 10.80
C GLY A 70 14.17 5.44 10.54
N THR A 71 13.14 6.20 10.90
CA THR A 71 11.73 5.84 10.73
C THR A 71 11.04 6.93 9.92
N LEU A 72 10.28 6.52 8.90
CA LEU A 72 9.34 7.38 8.20
C LEU A 72 7.94 7.16 8.80
N SER A 73 7.16 8.22 8.94
CA SER A 73 5.75 8.15 9.29
C SER A 73 4.90 8.90 8.29
N ALA A 74 3.71 8.39 8.05
CA ALA A 74 2.65 9.09 7.32
C ALA A 74 1.33 8.94 8.07
N GLY A 75 0.65 10.06 8.30
CA GLY A 75 -0.70 10.10 8.83
C GLY A 75 -1.76 9.70 7.79
N LEU A 76 -3.03 9.80 8.19
CA LEU A 76 -4.16 9.57 7.29
C LEU A 76 -4.06 10.50 6.06
N TRP A 77 -4.37 9.97 4.88
CA TRP A 77 -4.31 10.69 3.60
C TRP A 77 -2.94 11.27 3.21
N ASN A 78 -1.85 10.87 3.89
CA ASN A 78 -0.51 11.41 3.70
C ASN A 78 -0.43 12.94 3.90
N THR A 79 -1.31 13.53 4.71
CA THR A 79 -1.29 14.98 5.01
C THR A 79 -0.08 15.35 5.86
N ASP A 80 0.36 14.41 6.71
CA ASP A 80 1.44 14.60 7.67
C ASP A 80 2.50 13.51 7.47
N CYS A 81 3.56 13.83 6.74
CA CYS A 81 4.67 12.93 6.47
C CYS A 81 5.92 13.41 7.20
N ASN A 82 6.47 12.57 8.08
CA ASN A 82 7.62 12.93 8.92
C ASN A 82 8.74 11.89 8.85
N VAL A 83 9.94 12.32 9.22
CA VAL A 83 11.17 11.55 9.27
C VAL A 83 11.80 11.71 10.65
N ARG A 84 12.13 10.58 11.30
CA ARG A 84 13.00 10.50 12.47
C ARG A 84 14.28 9.77 12.09
N LEU A 85 15.39 10.49 12.00
CA LEU A 85 16.69 9.89 11.69
C LEU A 85 17.29 9.14 12.88
N LYS A 86 18.19 8.20 12.61
CA LYS A 86 18.94 7.47 13.62
C LYS A 86 19.66 8.44 14.58
N GLY A 87 19.50 8.21 15.88
CA GLY A 87 20.06 9.07 16.93
C GLY A 87 19.21 10.31 17.26
N SER A 88 18.13 10.56 16.51
CA SER A 88 17.13 11.57 16.86
C SER A 88 15.98 10.94 17.67
N ASN A 89 15.46 11.71 18.63
CA ASN A 89 14.24 11.36 19.35
C ASN A 89 12.98 12.01 18.74
N GLU A 90 13.13 12.85 17.72
CA GLU A 90 12.04 13.66 17.15
C GLU A 90 11.71 13.26 15.70
N PHE A 91 10.42 13.23 15.40
CA PHE A 91 9.90 13.22 14.03
C PHE A 91 9.75 14.66 13.54
N ARG A 92 10.24 14.93 12.33
CA ARG A 92 10.17 16.26 11.70
C ARG A 92 9.80 16.13 10.22
N GLY A 93 9.38 17.22 9.60
CA GLY A 93 9.08 17.27 8.17
C GLY A 93 10.26 16.86 7.27
N ALA A 94 9.98 16.61 5.99
CA ALA A 94 10.97 16.19 5.00
C ALA A 94 11.90 17.34 4.51
N ASP A 95 11.73 18.56 5.02
CA ASP A 95 12.48 19.78 4.71
C ASP A 95 13.82 19.89 5.46
N GLN A 96 14.19 18.86 6.24
CA GLN A 96 15.47 18.78 6.94
C GLN A 96 16.67 18.77 5.98
N PRO A 97 17.77 19.50 6.28
CA PRO A 97 18.99 19.52 5.46
C PRO A 97 19.59 18.13 5.19
N GLU A 98 19.46 17.21 6.13
CA GLU A 98 19.93 15.82 6.02
C GLU A 98 19.13 15.04 4.98
N VAL A 99 17.81 15.25 4.93
CA VAL A 99 16.91 14.60 3.96
C VAL A 99 17.19 15.11 2.56
N ALA A 100 17.55 16.40 2.41
CA ALA A 100 17.91 16.99 1.12
C ALA A 100 19.17 16.35 0.49
N LYS A 101 20.05 15.72 1.31
CA LYS A 101 21.25 15.01 0.84
C LYS A 101 20.94 13.62 0.30
N ILE A 102 19.75 13.06 0.57
CA ILE A 102 19.37 11.72 0.10
C ILE A 102 19.07 11.79 -1.40
N PRO A 103 19.75 10.98 -2.24
CA PRO A 103 19.50 10.97 -3.68
C PRO A 103 18.04 10.63 -4.00
N LYS A 104 17.45 11.36 -4.94
CA LYS A 104 16.14 11.02 -5.50
C LYS A 104 16.30 9.77 -6.39
N THR A 105 15.78 8.64 -5.94
CA THR A 105 15.89 7.35 -6.64
C THR A 105 14.60 6.93 -7.36
N GLN A 106 13.50 7.61 -7.07
CA GLN A 106 12.21 7.46 -7.76
C GLN A 106 11.79 8.80 -8.33
N PRO A 107 11.12 8.84 -9.50
CA PRO A 107 10.55 10.07 -10.02
C PRO A 107 9.58 10.65 -8.98
N ARG A 108 9.82 11.88 -8.54
CA ARG A 108 8.81 12.67 -7.82
C ARG A 108 7.80 13.20 -8.84
N ILE A 109 6.63 13.67 -8.39
CA ILE A 109 5.66 14.33 -9.26
C ILE A 109 6.39 15.42 -10.04
N ASP A 110 6.58 15.20 -11.33
CA ASP A 110 7.24 16.16 -12.19
C ASP A 110 6.16 17.00 -12.87
N THR A 111 5.62 17.95 -12.09
CA THR A 111 4.77 18.99 -12.63
C THR A 111 5.50 19.93 -13.57
N GLU A 112 6.84 19.87 -13.60
CA GLU A 112 7.69 20.73 -14.43
C GLU A 112 7.97 20.11 -15.81
N THR A 113 7.89 18.78 -15.98
CA THR A 113 8.02 18.09 -17.28
C THR A 113 6.71 17.64 -17.91
N LEU A 114 5.56 18.03 -17.35
CA LEU A 114 4.29 17.93 -18.05
C LEU A 114 4.42 18.66 -19.40
N LYS A 115 4.50 17.89 -20.50
CA LYS A 115 4.52 18.37 -21.90
C LYS A 115 3.14 18.89 -22.33
N TRP A 116 2.42 19.53 -21.43
CA TRP A 116 1.09 20.05 -21.71
C TRP A 116 1.20 21.47 -22.26
N ASP A 117 0.92 21.60 -23.55
CA ASP A 117 0.83 22.89 -24.24
C ASP A 117 -0.58 23.49 -24.04
N PRO A 118 -0.70 24.60 -23.27
CA PRO A 118 -1.98 25.28 -23.05
C PRO A 118 -2.68 25.75 -24.33
N ALA A 119 -1.96 25.93 -25.46
CA ALA A 119 -2.55 26.30 -26.74
C ALA A 119 -3.41 25.18 -27.37
N LYS A 120 -3.13 23.91 -27.06
CA LYS A 120 -3.92 22.76 -27.56
C LYS A 120 -5.28 22.62 -26.87
N ALA A 121 -5.46 23.22 -25.69
CA ALA A 121 -6.71 23.18 -24.93
C ALA A 121 -7.69 24.31 -25.28
N ALA A 122 -7.31 25.24 -26.17
CA ALA A 122 -8.07 26.44 -26.49
C ALA A 122 -9.37 26.21 -27.30
N LYS A 123 -9.84 24.96 -27.46
CA LYS A 123 -11.16 24.65 -28.06
C LYS A 123 -12.30 24.56 -27.03
N GLY A 124 -12.19 25.32 -25.94
CA GLY A 124 -13.35 25.77 -25.18
C GLY A 124 -13.76 24.88 -24.01
N GLN A 125 -13.66 25.48 -22.82
CA GLN A 125 -14.22 25.10 -21.52
C GLN A 125 -13.45 24.04 -20.73
N ARG A 126 -12.56 24.51 -19.86
CA ARG A 126 -12.09 23.73 -18.70
C ARG A 126 -12.71 24.26 -17.40
N PRO A 127 -12.93 23.40 -16.38
CA PRO A 127 -13.39 23.82 -15.05
C PRO A 127 -12.34 24.65 -14.28
N ARG A 128 -12.83 25.63 -13.50
CA ARG A 128 -12.13 26.50 -12.51
C ARG A 128 -11.40 25.81 -11.33
N TRP A 129 -10.64 24.73 -11.50
CA TRP A 129 -9.99 24.06 -10.36
C TRP A 129 -8.52 24.48 -10.21
N SER A 130 -8.14 24.78 -8.97
CA SER A 130 -7.20 25.80 -8.53
C SER A 130 -5.71 25.50 -8.77
N LYS A 131 -4.89 26.56 -8.71
CA LYS A 131 -3.42 26.62 -8.80
C LYS A 131 -2.62 25.74 -7.80
N VAL A 132 -3.24 24.77 -7.11
CA VAL A 132 -2.58 23.96 -6.07
C VAL A 132 -2.93 22.47 -6.13
N ASN A 133 -3.54 21.93 -7.19
CA ASN A 133 -3.97 20.53 -7.17
C ASN A 133 -3.35 19.67 -8.28
N ASN A 134 -2.24 19.02 -7.92
CA ASN A 134 -1.70 17.80 -8.54
C ASN A 134 -2.69 16.64 -8.33
N SER A 135 -3.90 16.74 -8.89
CA SER A 135 -4.93 15.73 -8.66
C SER A 135 -4.61 14.48 -9.47
N HIS A 136 -4.57 13.32 -8.81
CA HIS A 136 -4.47 12.00 -9.44
C HIS A 136 -5.50 11.78 -10.57
N MET A 137 -6.63 12.49 -10.51
CA MET A 137 -7.64 12.52 -11.56
C MET A 137 -7.13 13.14 -12.88
N PHE A 138 -6.35 14.21 -12.80
CA PHE A 138 -5.78 14.86 -14.00
C PHE A 138 -4.70 13.99 -14.65
N GLU A 139 -3.88 13.33 -13.84
CA GLU A 139 -2.89 12.37 -14.33
C GLU A 139 -3.55 11.20 -15.06
N TRP A 140 -4.67 10.70 -14.55
CA TRP A 140 -5.44 9.64 -15.21
C TRP A 140 -5.91 10.10 -16.60
N VAL A 141 -6.44 11.32 -16.72
CA VAL A 141 -6.85 11.89 -18.02
C VAL A 141 -5.66 12.01 -18.97
N LEU A 142 -4.50 12.49 -18.50
CA LEU A 142 -3.28 12.59 -19.31
C LEU A 142 -2.77 11.21 -19.74
N ALA A 143 -2.84 10.20 -18.87
CA ALA A 143 -2.48 8.84 -19.21
C ALA A 143 -3.42 8.24 -20.26
N CYS A 144 -4.74 8.47 -20.16
CA CYS A 144 -5.70 8.07 -21.19
C CYS A 144 -5.44 8.75 -22.54
N ALA A 145 -4.93 9.99 -22.53
CA ALA A 145 -4.53 10.71 -23.75
C ALA A 145 -3.20 10.23 -24.34
N GLY A 146 -2.46 9.37 -23.64
CA GLY A 146 -1.12 8.91 -24.05
C GLY A 146 0.01 9.91 -23.77
N ASP A 147 -0.28 10.99 -23.05
CA ASP A 147 0.66 12.09 -22.77
C ASP A 147 1.49 11.87 -21.50
N ALA A 148 1.09 10.94 -20.63
CA ALA A 148 1.74 10.63 -19.35
C ALA A 148 1.56 9.16 -18.94
N LYS A 149 2.22 8.76 -17.84
CA LYS A 149 1.92 7.52 -17.10
C LYS A 149 1.37 7.87 -15.73
N THR A 150 0.45 7.08 -15.21
CA THR A 150 -0.08 7.23 -13.84
C THR A 150 0.96 6.78 -12.80
N TYR A 151 0.99 7.38 -11.62
CA TYR A 151 1.84 6.93 -10.50
C TYR A 151 1.37 5.63 -9.83
N SER A 152 0.07 5.36 -9.90
CA SER A 152 -0.54 4.12 -9.41
C SER A 152 -1.10 3.31 -10.59
N PRO A 153 -0.24 2.81 -11.50
CA PRO A 153 -0.70 2.00 -12.63
C PRO A 153 -1.19 0.64 -12.14
N PHE A 154 -1.90 -0.09 -13.01
CA PHE A 154 -2.47 -1.40 -12.67
C PHE A 154 -1.41 -2.41 -12.22
N GLU A 155 -0.19 -2.35 -12.72
CA GLU A 155 0.91 -3.23 -12.31
C GLU A 155 1.30 -3.05 -10.84
N ILE A 156 1.10 -1.85 -10.29
CA ILE A 156 1.27 -1.59 -8.85
C ILE A 156 -0.02 -1.95 -8.12
N GLY A 157 -1.16 -1.45 -8.59
CA GLY A 157 -2.47 -1.66 -7.96
C GLY A 157 -2.80 -3.14 -7.78
N ALA A 158 -2.68 -3.94 -8.84
CA ALA A 158 -2.97 -5.38 -8.81
C ALA A 158 -2.11 -6.13 -7.78
N ARG A 159 -0.82 -5.78 -7.64
CA ARG A 159 0.08 -6.40 -6.67
C ARG A 159 -0.26 -6.02 -5.23
N VAL A 160 -0.64 -4.77 -5.00
CA VAL A 160 -1.09 -4.32 -3.67
C VAL A 160 -2.40 -5.02 -3.30
N THR A 161 -3.33 -5.14 -4.25
CA THR A 161 -4.57 -5.89 -4.07
C THR A 161 -4.30 -7.37 -3.75
N GLU A 162 -3.40 -8.02 -4.49
CA GLU A 162 -3.01 -9.42 -4.22
C GLU A 162 -2.55 -9.60 -2.77
N ILE A 163 -1.65 -8.73 -2.27
CA ILE A 163 -1.19 -8.76 -0.87
C ILE A 163 -2.37 -8.63 0.10
N GLY A 164 -3.26 -7.66 -0.14
CA GLY A 164 -4.45 -7.48 0.69
C GLY A 164 -5.35 -8.71 0.73
N MET A 165 -5.59 -9.34 -0.43
CA MET A 165 -6.41 -10.55 -0.54
C MET A 165 -5.79 -11.76 0.17
N LEU A 166 -4.46 -11.90 0.14
CA LEU A 166 -3.77 -12.94 0.91
C LEU A 166 -3.93 -12.73 2.43
N GLY A 167 -4.02 -11.48 2.88
CA GLY A 167 -4.36 -11.16 4.27
C GLY A 167 -5.78 -11.60 4.64
N VAL A 168 -6.74 -11.35 3.75
CA VAL A 168 -8.13 -11.83 3.92
C VAL A 168 -8.19 -13.35 3.94
N LEU A 169 -7.45 -14.03 3.07
CA LEU A 169 -7.36 -15.48 3.04
C LEU A 169 -6.84 -16.03 4.38
N ALA A 170 -5.79 -15.42 4.95
CA ALA A 170 -5.24 -15.81 6.25
C ALA A 170 -6.26 -15.59 7.39
N LEU A 171 -7.00 -14.48 7.37
CA LEU A 171 -8.09 -14.22 8.33
C LEU A 171 -9.22 -15.24 8.23
N ARG A 172 -9.56 -15.66 7.00
CA ARG A 172 -10.63 -16.63 6.72
C ARG A 172 -10.24 -18.05 7.14
N LEU A 173 -9.03 -18.48 6.80
CA LEU A 173 -8.54 -19.82 7.11
C LEU A 173 -8.08 -19.97 8.57
N GLN A 174 -7.75 -18.86 9.24
CA GLN A 174 -7.22 -18.83 10.61
C GLN A 174 -5.97 -19.72 10.77
N LYS A 175 -5.18 -19.86 9.70
CA LYS A 175 -3.95 -20.65 9.64
C LYS A 175 -2.86 -19.82 8.98
N PRO A 176 -1.58 -20.01 9.38
CA PRO A 176 -0.45 -19.48 8.63
C PRO A 176 -0.47 -19.99 7.20
N ILE A 177 -0.25 -19.09 6.24
CA ILE A 177 -0.17 -19.40 4.81
C ILE A 177 1.28 -19.31 4.38
N LEU A 178 1.83 -20.42 3.89
CA LEU A 178 3.04 -20.42 3.07
C LEU A 178 2.60 -20.21 1.63
N TRP A 179 3.02 -19.10 1.01
CA TRP A 179 2.51 -18.69 -0.29
C TRP A 179 3.52 -18.97 -1.41
N ASP A 180 3.09 -19.76 -2.39
CA ASP A 180 3.77 -19.94 -3.66
C ASP A 180 3.16 -18.96 -4.68
N ALA A 181 3.85 -17.84 -4.89
CA ALA A 181 3.39 -16.80 -5.80
C ALA A 181 3.51 -17.18 -7.29
N GLU A 182 4.38 -18.13 -7.64
CA GLU A 182 4.55 -18.58 -9.03
C GLU A 182 3.37 -19.43 -9.45
N ASN A 183 2.95 -20.35 -8.57
CA ASN A 183 1.81 -21.24 -8.80
C ASN A 183 0.48 -20.65 -8.31
N ARG A 184 0.51 -19.54 -7.55
CA ARG A 184 -0.65 -18.91 -6.89
C ARG A 184 -1.37 -19.86 -5.93
N GLN A 185 -0.59 -20.53 -5.08
CA GLN A 185 -1.08 -21.59 -4.20
C GLN A 185 -0.62 -21.42 -2.76
N ALA A 186 -1.49 -21.83 -1.82
CA ALA A 186 -1.13 -21.99 -0.43
C ALA A 186 -0.57 -23.39 -0.19
N THR A 187 0.74 -23.48 0.09
CA THR A 187 1.43 -24.76 0.22
C THR A 187 0.87 -25.58 1.38
N GLY A 188 0.34 -26.77 1.07
CA GLY A 188 -0.20 -27.71 2.07
C GLY A 188 -1.58 -27.34 2.63
N LEU A 189 -2.30 -26.41 1.99
CA LEU A 189 -3.64 -25.97 2.38
C LEU A 189 -4.63 -26.07 1.21
N PRO A 190 -5.04 -27.29 0.80
CA PRO A 190 -5.96 -27.47 -0.33
C PRO A 190 -7.32 -26.79 -0.14
N GLU A 191 -7.76 -26.55 1.10
CA GLU A 191 -8.97 -25.75 1.38
C GLU A 191 -8.87 -24.29 0.93
N ALA A 192 -7.64 -23.77 0.73
CA ALA A 192 -7.42 -22.42 0.21
C ALA A 192 -7.78 -22.32 -1.27
N ASP A 193 -7.57 -23.38 -2.05
CA ASP A 193 -7.78 -23.39 -3.50
C ASP A 193 -9.25 -23.08 -3.84
N ALA A 194 -10.20 -23.63 -3.06
CA ALA A 194 -11.62 -23.37 -3.23
C ALA A 194 -12.05 -21.91 -2.92
N ILE A 195 -11.21 -21.15 -2.21
CA ILE A 195 -11.45 -19.74 -1.89
C ILE A 195 -10.76 -18.83 -2.93
N ILE A 196 -9.56 -19.20 -3.37
CA ILE A 196 -8.76 -18.44 -4.34
C ILE A 196 -9.39 -18.50 -5.73
N ASP A 197 -9.81 -19.69 -6.16
CA ASP A 197 -10.44 -19.94 -7.46
C ASP A 197 -11.75 -20.72 -7.27
N PRO A 198 -12.79 -20.05 -6.74
CA PRO A 198 -14.05 -20.71 -6.47
C PRO A 198 -14.71 -21.11 -7.80
N THR A 199 -15.12 -22.39 -7.90
CA THR A 199 -15.92 -22.82 -9.05
C THR A 199 -17.24 -22.03 -9.06
N PRO A 200 -17.58 -21.32 -10.15
CA PRO A 200 -18.83 -20.58 -10.23
C PRO A 200 -20.02 -21.50 -9.94
N SER A 201 -20.96 -21.05 -9.10
CA SER A 201 -22.19 -21.80 -8.82
C SER A 201 -23.09 -21.96 -10.05
N THR A 202 -22.88 -21.13 -11.08
CA THR A 202 -23.52 -21.22 -12.39
C THR A 202 -22.64 -20.58 -13.46
N ASN A 203 -22.70 -21.12 -14.68
CA ASN A 203 -22.12 -20.50 -15.89
C ASN A 203 -23.09 -19.51 -16.55
N ALA A 204 -24.31 -19.35 -16.02
CA ALA A 204 -25.29 -18.42 -16.55
C ALA A 204 -24.97 -16.99 -16.09
N TYR A 205 -24.79 -16.09 -17.05
CA TYR A 205 -24.71 -14.66 -16.77
C TYR A 205 -26.09 -14.15 -16.31
N SER A 206 -26.15 -13.58 -15.10
CA SER A 206 -27.34 -12.89 -14.59
C SER A 206 -27.10 -11.38 -14.69
N PRO A 207 -27.62 -10.69 -15.72
CA PRO A 207 -27.57 -9.23 -15.75
C PRO A 207 -28.36 -8.71 -14.55
N ARG A 208 -27.69 -7.93 -13.68
CA ARG A 208 -28.35 -7.17 -12.62
C ARG A 208 -29.13 -6.00 -13.19
#